data_AF-A0A0R2RHM0-F1
#
_entry.id   AF-A0A0R2RHM0-F1
#
_cell.length_a   1.000
_cell.length_b   1.000
_cell.length_c   1.000
_cell.angle_alpha   90.00
_cell.angle_beta   90.00
_cell.angle_gamma   90.00
#
_symmetry.space_group_name_H-M   'P 1'
#
loop_
_entity.id
_entity.type
_entity.pdbx_description
1 polymer ?
#
loop_
_entity_poly.entity_id
_entity_poly.type
_entity_poly.pdbx_seq_one_letter_code
_entity_poly.pdbx_strand_id
1 'polypeptide(L)'
;KYRPKGSKGKILGNPVIGENVFLGEGTIVEPGAYIRGPAWIGKNCEIRHGAYLRENVITGDRCVLGNSSEFKNCLLLEGAHAPHFNYVGDSVLGRDVNLGAGVILSNYRLDGQVIRVSRAGSLVETGLRKFGAIIGDGASVGCNAVLNPGSLVAPKAKILPGTIWLGGRRKG
;
A
#
# COMPACT_ATOMS: atom_id res chain seq x y z
N LYS A 1 -8.54 8.57 24.63
CA LYS A 1 -7.55 8.30 23.57
C LYS A 1 -7.01 6.90 23.76
N TYR A 2 -7.32 5.97 22.86
CA TYR A 2 -6.81 4.60 22.94
C TYR A 2 -5.32 4.61 22.62
N ARG A 3 -4.51 4.04 23.52
CA ARG A 3 -3.09 3.73 23.26
C ARG A 3 -3.00 2.22 23.13
N PRO A 4 -2.53 1.67 22.00
CA PRO A 4 -2.62 0.23 21.82
C PRO A 4 -1.72 -0.52 22.81
N LYS A 5 -2.28 -1.55 23.45
CA LYS A 5 -1.55 -2.38 24.41
C LYS A 5 -0.34 -3.05 23.74
N GLY A 6 0.83 -2.99 24.38
CA GLY A 6 2.07 -3.57 23.87
C GLY A 6 2.78 -2.79 22.76
N SER A 7 2.20 -1.67 22.29
CA SER A 7 2.82 -0.83 21.26
C SER A 7 3.98 0.01 21.80
N LYS A 8 5.08 0.04 21.04
CA LYS A 8 6.33 0.76 21.37
C LYS A 8 6.59 1.98 20.46
N GLY A 9 5.63 2.33 19.60
CA GLY A 9 5.73 3.51 18.73
C GLY A 9 5.60 4.85 19.48
N LYS A 10 6.18 5.90 18.90
CA LYS A 10 6.08 7.29 19.33
C LYS A 10 4.87 7.96 18.67
N ILE A 11 3.92 8.42 19.47
CA ILE A 11 2.73 9.12 18.99
C ILE A 11 2.92 10.61 19.18
N LEU A 12 2.76 11.40 18.11
CA LEU A 12 2.90 12.86 18.12
C LEU A 12 1.53 13.52 18.04
N GLY A 13 1.23 14.44 18.96
CA GLY A 13 -0.05 15.16 18.97
C GLY A 13 -1.27 14.24 19.16
N ASN A 14 -2.26 14.38 18.29
CA ASN A 14 -3.59 13.78 18.45
C ASN A 14 -4.07 12.95 17.23
N PRO A 15 -3.34 11.94 16.74
CA PRO A 15 -3.88 11.03 15.74
C PRO A 15 -5.03 10.19 16.31
N VAL A 16 -5.85 9.65 15.42
CA VAL A 16 -6.87 8.66 15.79
C VAL A 16 -6.29 7.27 15.58
N ILE A 17 -6.28 6.45 16.63
CA ILE A 17 -5.80 5.06 16.57
C ILE A 17 -6.89 4.17 17.16
N GLY A 18 -7.43 3.29 16.32
CA GLY A 18 -8.47 2.34 16.67
C GLY A 18 -7.93 1.11 17.40
N GLU A 19 -8.84 0.18 17.66
CA GLU A 19 -8.55 -1.06 18.38
C GLU A 19 -7.71 -2.02 17.53
N ASN A 20 -7.03 -2.97 18.20
CA ASN A 20 -6.24 -4.02 17.53
C ASN A 20 -5.18 -3.50 16.56
N VAL A 21 -4.59 -2.35 16.89
CA VAL A 21 -3.43 -1.79 16.19
C VAL A 21 -2.16 -2.13 16.96
N PHE A 22 -1.15 -2.66 16.29
CA PHE A 22 0.18 -2.81 16.84
C PHE A 22 1.14 -1.81 16.18
N LEU A 23 1.93 -1.10 16.99
CA LEU A 23 2.99 -0.20 16.53
C LEU A 23 4.34 -0.67 17.08
N GLY A 24 5.23 -1.05 16.18
CA GLY A 24 6.60 -1.42 16.50
C GLY A 24 7.41 -0.28 17.11
N GLU A 25 8.53 -0.66 17.72
CA GLU A 25 9.48 0.28 18.33
C GLU A 25 10.06 1.25 17.30
N GLY A 26 10.24 2.51 17.71
CA GLY A 26 10.77 3.57 16.85
C GLY A 26 9.80 4.08 15.78
N THR A 27 8.64 3.43 15.58
CA THR A 27 7.62 3.91 14.63
C THR A 27 7.00 5.21 15.12
N ILE A 28 6.89 6.20 14.22
CA ILE A 28 6.33 7.52 14.50
C ILE A 28 4.96 7.63 13.86
N VAL A 29 3.98 8.07 14.64
CA VAL A 29 2.65 8.45 14.13
C VAL A 29 2.48 9.95 14.30
N GLU A 30 2.37 10.67 13.19
CA GLU A 30 2.23 12.11 13.14
C GLU A 30 0.79 12.57 13.48
N PRO A 31 0.59 13.85 13.89
CA PRO A 31 -0.73 14.38 14.15
C PRO A 31 -1.63 14.26 12.92
N GLY A 32 -2.93 14.03 13.11
CA GLY A 32 -3.91 13.97 12.02
C GLY A 32 -3.90 12.67 11.21
N ALA A 33 -2.98 11.73 11.46
CA ALA A 33 -3.12 10.38 10.94
C ALA A 33 -4.35 9.68 11.55
N TYR A 34 -5.03 8.86 10.75
CA TYR A 34 -6.16 8.04 11.17
C TYR A 34 -5.86 6.57 10.90
N ILE A 35 -5.74 5.77 11.95
CA ILE A 35 -5.51 4.33 11.88
C ILE A 35 -6.75 3.62 12.44
N ARG A 36 -7.60 3.09 11.56
CA ARG A 36 -8.84 2.40 11.96
C ARG A 36 -8.56 1.06 12.63
N GLY A 37 -7.64 0.27 12.09
CA GLY A 37 -7.38 -1.09 12.55
C GLY A 37 -8.41 -2.14 12.08
N PRO A 38 -8.16 -3.44 12.30
CA PRO A 38 -6.92 -3.99 12.84
C PRO A 38 -5.73 -3.72 11.91
N ALA A 39 -4.57 -3.43 12.48
CA ALA A 39 -3.36 -3.11 11.72
C ALA A 39 -2.11 -3.56 12.45
N TRP A 40 -1.11 -4.01 11.71
CA TRP A 40 0.20 -4.36 12.23
C TRP A 40 1.26 -3.50 11.56
N ILE A 41 1.84 -2.58 12.33
CA ILE A 41 2.89 -1.69 11.84
C ILE A 41 4.22 -2.10 12.46
N GLY A 42 5.20 -2.40 11.62
CA GLY A 42 6.56 -2.78 12.02
C GLY A 42 7.30 -1.68 12.78
N LYS A 43 8.60 -1.88 12.96
CA LYS A 43 9.51 -0.95 13.64
C LYS A 43 9.97 0.18 12.71
N ASN A 44 10.32 1.32 13.28
CA ASN A 44 10.91 2.46 12.59
C ASN A 44 10.12 2.90 11.34
N CYS A 45 8.80 2.73 11.34
CA CYS A 45 7.93 3.21 10.26
C CYS A 45 7.54 4.66 10.49
N GLU A 46 7.16 5.34 9.41
CA GLU A 46 6.59 6.68 9.46
C GLU A 46 5.13 6.61 9.02
N ILE A 47 4.20 6.92 9.93
CA ILE A 47 2.80 7.16 9.60
C ILE A 47 2.59 8.67 9.61
N ARG A 48 2.60 9.27 8.41
CA ARG A 48 2.65 10.72 8.23
C ARG A 48 1.29 11.39 8.38
N HIS A 49 1.31 12.71 8.52
CA HIS A 49 0.13 13.56 8.67
C HIS A 49 -0.93 13.25 7.61
N GLY A 50 -2.17 13.01 8.02
CA GLY A 50 -3.29 12.74 7.11
C GLY A 50 -3.24 11.37 6.43
N ALA A 51 -2.30 10.47 6.79
CA ALA A 51 -2.37 9.08 6.36
C ALA A 51 -3.66 8.44 6.91
N TYR A 52 -4.42 7.77 6.03
CA TYR A 52 -5.61 7.02 6.42
C TYR A 52 -5.38 5.52 6.23
N LEU A 53 -5.15 4.83 7.35
CA LEU A 53 -5.01 3.39 7.39
C LEU A 53 -6.36 2.80 7.80
N ARG A 54 -6.93 1.98 6.92
CA ARG A 54 -8.17 1.26 7.14
C ARG A 54 -7.92 -0.06 7.87
N GLU A 55 -8.81 -1.02 7.68
CA GLU A 55 -8.65 -2.39 8.12
C GLU A 55 -7.55 -3.15 7.35
N ASN A 56 -6.94 -4.11 8.02
CA ASN A 56 -6.03 -5.13 7.46
C ASN A 56 -4.79 -4.53 6.77
N VAL A 57 -4.23 -3.47 7.33
CA VAL A 57 -2.94 -2.92 6.89
C VAL A 57 -1.82 -3.60 7.67
N ILE A 58 -0.90 -4.26 6.96
CA ILE A 58 0.27 -4.92 7.54
C ILE A 58 1.52 -4.32 6.91
N THR A 59 2.47 -3.90 7.72
CA THR A 59 3.74 -3.34 7.27
C THR A 59 4.91 -4.05 7.93
N GLY A 60 5.97 -4.26 7.16
CA GLY A 60 7.30 -4.56 7.68
C GLY A 60 7.92 -3.33 8.34
N ASP A 61 9.21 -3.43 8.63
CA ASP A 61 9.98 -2.34 9.24
C ASP A 61 10.33 -1.26 8.21
N ARG A 62 10.62 -0.04 8.68
CA ARG A 62 11.11 1.08 7.85
C ARG A 62 10.20 1.49 6.67
N CYS A 63 8.90 1.19 6.78
CA CYS A 63 7.92 1.59 5.78
C CYS A 63 7.50 3.05 5.98
N VAL A 64 7.13 3.71 4.88
CA VAL A 64 6.58 5.07 4.90
C VAL A 64 5.15 5.02 4.39
N LEU A 65 4.22 5.33 5.29
CA LEU A 65 2.80 5.46 5.00
C LEU A 65 2.47 6.95 5.03
N GLY A 66 2.35 7.49 3.82
CA GLY A 66 2.60 8.87 3.52
C GLY A 66 1.49 9.86 3.78
N ASN A 67 1.82 11.13 3.58
CA ASN A 67 0.89 12.22 3.72
C ASN A 67 -0.29 12.05 2.77
N SER A 68 -1.50 12.26 3.30
CA SER A 68 -2.76 12.20 2.54
C SER A 68 -2.90 10.94 1.68
N SER A 69 -2.32 9.83 2.15
CA SER A 69 -2.33 8.53 1.46
C SER A 69 -3.27 7.57 2.17
N GLU A 70 -4.01 6.77 1.40
CA GLU A 70 -4.95 5.79 1.93
C GLU A 70 -4.43 4.36 1.72
N PHE A 71 -4.52 3.56 2.77
CA PHE A 71 -4.08 2.17 2.83
C PHE A 71 -5.22 1.28 3.29
N LYS A 72 -5.51 0.22 2.56
CA LYS A 72 -6.62 -0.69 2.88
C LYS A 72 -6.30 -2.11 2.44
N ASN A 73 -6.41 -3.07 3.36
CA ASN A 73 -6.21 -4.48 3.07
C ASN A 73 -4.94 -4.75 2.25
N CYS A 74 -3.79 -4.29 2.74
CA CYS A 74 -2.54 -4.31 1.98
C CYS A 74 -1.37 -4.77 2.84
N LEU A 75 -0.40 -5.38 2.17
CA LEU A 75 0.87 -5.80 2.75
C LEU A 75 1.99 -4.96 2.16
N LEU A 76 2.72 -4.24 3.02
CA LEU A 76 3.93 -3.52 2.65
C LEU A 76 5.10 -4.25 3.29
N LEU A 77 6.00 -4.82 2.48
CA LEU A 77 7.22 -5.41 3.02
C LEU A 77 8.22 -4.33 3.43
N GLU A 78 9.26 -4.77 4.13
CA GLU A 78 10.30 -3.91 4.70
C GLU A 78 10.83 -2.87 3.71
N GLY A 79 10.90 -1.61 4.15
CA GLY A 79 11.39 -0.50 3.34
C GLY A 79 10.44 0.01 2.25
N ALA A 80 9.21 -0.51 2.12
CA ALA A 80 8.27 -0.04 1.11
C ALA A 80 7.71 1.36 1.44
N HIS A 81 7.77 2.27 0.46
CA HIS A 81 7.39 3.68 0.61
C HIS A 81 6.23 4.05 -0.31
N ALA A 82 5.20 4.65 0.28
CA ALA A 82 4.09 5.30 -0.39
C ALA A 82 3.88 6.67 0.28
N PRO A 83 4.74 7.66 -0.03
CA PRO A 83 4.95 8.83 0.81
C PRO A 83 3.96 9.98 0.59
N HIS A 84 3.26 10.06 -0.55
CA HIS A 84 2.51 11.26 -0.93
C HIS A 84 1.29 10.94 -1.81
N PHE A 85 0.08 11.24 -1.33
CA PHE A 85 -1.16 11.15 -2.11
C PHE A 85 -1.37 9.79 -2.81
N ASN A 86 -0.93 8.71 -2.18
CA ASN A 86 -1.03 7.37 -2.73
C ASN A 86 -2.35 6.70 -2.33
N TYR A 87 -2.86 5.81 -3.19
CA TYR A 87 -3.89 4.85 -2.80
C TYR A 87 -3.34 3.43 -2.95
N VAL A 88 -3.28 2.70 -1.84
CA VAL A 88 -2.75 1.33 -1.75
C VAL A 88 -3.85 0.42 -1.18
N GLY A 89 -4.71 -0.07 -2.08
CA GLY A 89 -5.83 -0.95 -1.74
C GLY A 89 -5.63 -2.38 -2.25
N ASP A 90 -5.89 -3.39 -1.42
CA ASP A 90 -5.93 -4.80 -1.82
C ASP A 90 -4.66 -5.25 -2.58
N SER A 91 -3.49 -4.80 -2.10
CA SER A 91 -2.21 -4.84 -2.81
C SER A 91 -1.07 -5.38 -1.95
N VAL A 92 0.00 -5.85 -2.62
CA VAL A 92 1.26 -6.27 -2.00
C VAL A 92 2.40 -5.44 -2.57
N LEU A 93 3.13 -4.74 -1.72
CA LEU A 93 4.39 -4.07 -2.06
C LEU A 93 5.56 -4.89 -1.54
N GLY A 94 6.47 -5.25 -2.43
CA GLY A 94 7.73 -5.91 -2.12
C GLY A 94 8.67 -5.04 -1.31
N ARG A 95 9.83 -5.60 -0.95
CA ARG A 95 10.84 -4.86 -0.17
C ARG A 95 11.38 -3.70 -0.97
N ASP A 96 11.65 -2.58 -0.30
CA ASP A 96 12.24 -1.38 -0.91
C ASP A 96 11.51 -0.88 -2.16
N VAL A 97 10.19 -1.12 -2.26
CA VAL A 97 9.36 -0.54 -3.31
C VAL A 97 9.17 0.95 -3.06
N ASN A 98 9.25 1.77 -4.11
CA ASN A 98 8.98 3.20 -4.02
C ASN A 98 7.85 3.61 -4.96
N LEU A 99 6.74 4.06 -4.38
CA LEU A 99 5.67 4.70 -5.13
C LEU A 99 5.91 6.21 -5.17
N GLY A 100 5.94 6.78 -6.37
CA GLY A 100 5.96 8.22 -6.56
C GLY A 100 4.67 8.88 -6.06
N ALA A 101 4.72 10.20 -5.90
CA ALA A 101 3.55 10.96 -5.47
C ALA A 101 2.37 10.75 -6.43
N GLY A 102 1.16 10.58 -5.88
CA GLY A 102 -0.05 10.42 -6.69
C GLY A 102 -0.18 9.09 -7.41
N VAL A 103 0.66 8.08 -7.11
CA VAL A 103 0.48 6.74 -7.66
C VAL A 103 -0.77 6.10 -7.07
N ILE A 104 -1.64 5.60 -7.94
CA ILE A 104 -2.90 4.94 -7.58
C ILE A 104 -2.87 3.47 -7.99
N LEU A 105 -3.06 2.58 -7.01
CA LEU A 105 -3.26 1.16 -7.24
C LEU A 105 -4.76 0.87 -7.26
N SER A 106 -5.37 0.90 -8.46
CA SER A 106 -6.79 0.61 -8.60
C SER A 106 -7.05 -0.86 -8.27
N ASN A 107 -8.07 -1.13 -7.45
CA ASN A 107 -8.40 -2.46 -6.97
C ASN A 107 -9.74 -2.99 -7.47
N TYR A 108 -10.54 -2.18 -8.16
CA TYR A 108 -11.88 -2.58 -8.60
C TYR A 108 -12.04 -2.34 -10.10
N ARG A 109 -12.62 -3.31 -10.81
CA ARG A 109 -12.93 -3.16 -12.23
C ARG A 109 -14.24 -2.41 -12.40
N LEU A 110 -14.29 -1.55 -13.41
CA LEU A 110 -15.50 -0.79 -13.75
C LEU A 110 -16.68 -1.69 -14.15
N ASP A 111 -16.41 -2.88 -14.71
CA ASP A 111 -17.44 -3.87 -15.05
C ASP A 111 -17.87 -4.76 -13.87
N GLY A 112 -17.29 -4.57 -12.67
CA GLY A 112 -17.56 -5.36 -11.47
C GLY A 112 -17.15 -6.84 -11.59
N GLN A 113 -16.46 -7.25 -12.66
CA GLN A 113 -16.07 -8.63 -12.87
C GLN A 113 -14.93 -9.05 -11.94
N VAL A 114 -14.71 -10.36 -11.84
CA VAL A 114 -13.58 -10.92 -11.08
C VAL A 114 -12.27 -10.40 -11.67
N ILE A 115 -11.32 -10.04 -10.81
CA ILE A 115 -10.00 -9.58 -11.24
C ILE A 115 -9.24 -10.76 -11.85
N ARG A 116 -8.53 -10.48 -12.96
CA ARG A 116 -7.68 -11.45 -13.66
C ARG A 116 -6.24 -10.97 -13.63
N VAL A 117 -5.32 -11.90 -13.48
CA VAL A 117 -3.87 -11.65 -13.48
C VAL A 117 -3.19 -12.41 -14.62
N SER A 118 -2.11 -11.86 -15.15
CA SER A 118 -1.33 -12.52 -16.21
C SER A 118 -0.28 -13.44 -15.60
N ARG A 119 -0.39 -14.75 -15.83
CA ARG A 119 0.54 -15.78 -15.37
C ARG A 119 1.02 -16.60 -16.55
N ALA A 120 2.33 -16.59 -16.81
CA ALA A 120 2.95 -17.35 -17.90
C ALA A 120 2.27 -17.15 -19.28
N GLY A 121 1.82 -15.93 -19.56
CA GLY A 121 1.14 -15.58 -20.82
C GLY A 121 -0.36 -15.92 -20.86
N SER A 122 -0.91 -16.53 -19.81
CA SER A 122 -2.34 -16.80 -19.66
C SER A 122 -3.00 -15.86 -18.65
N LEU A 123 -4.28 -15.55 -18.83
CA LEU A 123 -5.06 -14.81 -17.82
C LEU A 123 -5.72 -15.81 -16.86
N VAL A 124 -5.46 -15.64 -15.56
CA VAL A 124 -6.01 -16.47 -14.49
C VAL A 124 -6.90 -15.62 -13.61
N GLU A 125 -8.10 -16.12 -13.30
CA GLU A 125 -9.01 -15.47 -12.36
C GLU A 125 -8.50 -15.59 -10.93
N THR A 126 -8.59 -14.50 -10.16
CA THR A 126 -8.18 -14.49 -8.75
C THR A 126 -9.30 -14.96 -7.81
N GLY A 127 -10.54 -15.04 -8.30
CA GLY A 127 -11.74 -15.22 -7.47
C GLY A 127 -12.13 -13.96 -6.67
N LEU A 128 -11.38 -12.85 -6.80
CA LEU A 128 -11.60 -11.63 -6.04
C LEU A 128 -12.29 -10.57 -6.88
N ARG A 129 -13.28 -9.89 -6.29
CA ARG A 129 -13.88 -8.66 -6.85
C ARG A 129 -12.98 -7.44 -6.65
N LYS A 130 -12.13 -7.46 -5.61
CA LYS A 130 -11.15 -6.42 -5.32
C LYS A 130 -9.74 -6.99 -5.23
N PHE A 131 -8.84 -6.50 -6.07
CA PHE A 131 -7.43 -6.87 -6.07
C PHE A 131 -6.64 -5.81 -6.84
N GLY A 132 -5.71 -5.14 -6.14
CA GLY A 132 -4.91 -4.05 -6.68
C GLY A 132 -3.71 -4.55 -7.46
N ALA A 133 -2.52 -4.39 -6.89
CA ALA A 133 -1.27 -4.78 -7.54
C ALA A 133 -0.37 -5.64 -6.65
N ILE A 134 0.46 -6.47 -7.27
CA ILE A 134 1.67 -7.03 -6.65
C ILE A 134 2.87 -6.36 -7.29
N ILE A 135 3.65 -5.66 -6.48
CA ILE A 135 4.83 -4.92 -6.92
C ILE A 135 6.07 -5.58 -6.35
N GLY A 136 6.94 -6.11 -7.21
CA GLY A 136 8.12 -6.86 -6.79
C GLY A 136 9.21 -6.01 -6.13
N ASP A 137 10.08 -6.68 -5.39
CA ASP A 137 11.18 -6.07 -4.62
C ASP A 137 12.00 -5.07 -5.43
N GLY A 138 12.27 -3.89 -4.86
CA GLY A 138 13.09 -2.82 -5.42
C GLY A 138 12.49 -2.11 -6.63
N ALA A 139 11.22 -2.37 -6.98
CA ALA A 139 10.56 -1.69 -8.08
C ALA A 139 10.18 -0.26 -7.72
N SER A 140 10.16 0.62 -8.72
CA SER A 140 9.70 2.00 -8.56
C SER A 140 8.58 2.32 -9.53
N VAL A 141 7.57 3.02 -9.05
CA VAL A 141 6.47 3.53 -9.86
C VAL A 141 6.52 5.05 -9.87
N GLY A 142 6.71 5.64 -11.05
CA GLY A 142 6.82 7.09 -11.21
C GLY A 142 5.53 7.84 -10.83
N CYS A 143 5.68 9.11 -10.48
CA CYS A 143 4.57 9.95 -10.00
C CYS A 143 3.37 9.96 -10.95
N ASN A 144 2.17 10.05 -10.39
CA ASN A 144 0.89 10.08 -11.10
C ASN A 144 0.64 8.89 -12.05
N ALA A 145 1.36 7.78 -11.90
CA ALA A 145 1.02 6.55 -12.60
C ALA A 145 -0.19 5.86 -11.97
N VAL A 146 -1.01 5.22 -12.80
CA VAL A 146 -2.17 4.43 -12.37
C VAL A 146 -1.94 2.99 -12.77
N LEU A 147 -1.98 2.07 -11.80
CA LEU A 147 -1.91 0.64 -12.05
C LEU A 147 -3.32 0.05 -11.99
N ASN A 148 -3.73 -0.65 -13.04
CA ASN A 148 -5.03 -1.30 -13.10
C ASN A 148 -5.15 -2.49 -12.14
N PRO A 149 -6.38 -2.92 -11.79
CA PRO A 149 -6.59 -4.10 -10.97
C PRO A 149 -5.92 -5.35 -11.57
N GLY A 150 -5.23 -6.12 -10.74
CA GLY A 150 -4.47 -7.30 -11.17
C GLY A 150 -3.09 -7.01 -11.73
N SER A 151 -2.55 -5.80 -11.52
CA SER A 151 -1.22 -5.44 -12.00
C SER A 151 -0.13 -6.25 -11.30
N LEU A 152 0.74 -6.89 -12.09
CA LEU A 152 1.95 -7.54 -11.60
C LEU A 152 3.16 -6.77 -12.13
N VAL A 153 4.00 -6.27 -11.23
CA VAL A 153 5.22 -5.54 -11.57
C VAL A 153 6.43 -6.36 -11.12
N ALA A 154 7.35 -6.62 -12.05
CA ALA A 154 8.53 -7.43 -11.76
C ALA A 154 9.47 -6.72 -10.77
N PRO A 155 10.28 -7.47 -10.01
CA PRO A 155 11.32 -6.89 -9.17
C PRO A 155 12.24 -5.95 -9.96
N LYS A 156 12.66 -4.85 -9.32
CA LYS A 156 13.55 -3.81 -9.88
C LYS A 156 13.02 -3.10 -11.14
N ALA A 157 11.78 -3.36 -11.54
CA ALA A 157 11.17 -2.66 -12.67
C ALA A 157 10.94 -1.18 -12.35
N LYS A 158 10.96 -0.34 -13.39
CA LYS A 158 10.66 1.08 -13.29
C LYS A 158 9.48 1.40 -14.20
N ILE A 159 8.37 1.81 -13.61
CA ILE A 159 7.23 2.36 -14.34
C ILE A 159 7.44 3.87 -14.43
N LEU A 160 7.32 4.44 -15.63
CA LEU A 160 7.56 5.87 -15.85
C LEU A 160 6.43 6.73 -15.25
N PRO A 161 6.71 7.99 -14.88
CA PRO A 161 5.68 8.93 -14.43
C PRO A 161 4.54 9.07 -15.44
N GLY A 162 3.32 9.27 -14.95
CA GLY A 162 2.11 9.44 -15.76
C GLY A 162 1.64 8.20 -16.53
N THR A 163 2.26 7.03 -16.30
CA THR A 163 1.88 5.80 -17.00
C THR A 163 0.51 5.29 -16.54
N ILE A 164 -0.36 4.96 -17.50
CA ILE A 164 -1.54 4.11 -17.25
C ILE A 164 -1.14 2.67 -17.53
N TRP A 165 -0.87 1.90 -16.49
CA TRP A 165 -0.41 0.52 -16.59
C TRP A 165 -1.60 -0.43 -16.72
N LEU A 166 -1.74 -1.03 -17.90
CA LEU A 166 -2.87 -1.90 -18.24
C LEU A 166 -2.76 -3.34 -17.70
N GLY A 167 -1.69 -3.64 -16.96
CA GLY A 167 -1.32 -5.00 -16.57
C GLY A 167 -0.52 -5.71 -17.66
N GLY A 168 0.00 -6.90 -17.35
CA GLY A 168 0.72 -7.77 -18.29
C GLY A 168 -0.18 -8.37 -19.38
N ARG A 169 -0.89 -7.55 -20.14
CA ARG A 169 -1.56 -7.97 -21.36
C ARG A 169 -0.50 -8.07 -22.45
N ARG A 170 -0.15 -9.29 -22.85
CA ARG A 170 0.43 -9.48 -24.18
C ARG A 170 -0.62 -9.00 -25.18
N LYS A 171 -0.20 -8.18 -26.14
CA LYS A 171 -0.97 -7.93 -27.36
C LYS A 171 -1.38 -9.28 -27.95
N GLY A 172 -2.66 -9.43 -28.26
CA GLY A 172 -3.09 -10.38 -29.28
C GLY A 172 -2.55 -9.95 -30.64
#